data_AF-A0A1G0M120-F1
#
_entry.id   AF-A0A1G0M120-F1
#
_cell.length_a   1.000
_cell.length_b   1.000
_cell.length_c   1.000
_cell.angle_alpha   90.00
_cell.angle_beta   90.00
_cell.angle_gamma   90.00
#
_symmetry.space_group_name_H-M   'P 1'
#
loop_
_entity.id
_entity.type
_entity.pdbx_description
1 polymer ?
#
loop_
_entity_poly.entity_id
_entity_poly.type
_entity_poly.pdbx_seq_one_letter_code
_entity_poly.pdbx_strand_id
1 'polypeptide(L)'
;MKKMILQTLFLLMLVPSLVLAVPITADFTGSRSVDFGISGTDGGKGSEGWVSKGFNLSWEISQVSGGYNYSYTLDPLGCGDVSHFILEVSPAATVNDFTLSTGAHITPQTWLSKNGNPNMPSSIYGIKFDFGGDPVTYTFFSTKAPVWGDFYSKDGEFGEVWNTGFGSDPTGAPFTNWIATPDTNGQPVPEPGTLVLLGAGLLALAAYGRKRISS
;
A
#
# COMPACT_ATOMS: atom_id res chain seq x y z
N MET A 1 -26.66 45.86 -9.19
CA MET A 1 -26.56 44.49 -9.74
C MET A 1 -25.13 44.09 -10.15
N LYS A 2 -24.07 44.48 -9.41
CA LYS A 2 -22.67 44.13 -9.72
C LYS A 2 -21.87 43.57 -8.53
N LYS A 3 -22.53 43.22 -7.42
CA LYS A 3 -21.86 42.70 -6.20
C LYS A 3 -22.18 41.24 -5.85
N MET A 4 -22.98 40.55 -6.67
CA MET A 4 -23.43 39.18 -6.38
C MET A 4 -22.76 38.06 -7.19
N ILE A 5 -21.74 38.37 -8.00
CA ILE A 5 -21.08 37.35 -8.85
C ILE A 5 -19.74 36.89 -8.26
N LEU A 6 -19.18 37.61 -7.28
CA LEU A 6 -17.85 37.31 -6.74
C LEU A 6 -17.85 36.36 -5.54
N GLN A 7 -19.00 36.11 -4.89
CA GLN A 7 -19.08 35.21 -3.74
C GLN A 7 -19.36 33.75 -4.11
N THR A 8 -19.86 33.48 -5.31
CA THR A 8 -20.12 32.10 -5.78
C THR A 8 -18.86 31.40 -6.30
N LEU A 9 -17.76 32.13 -6.50
CA LEU A 9 -16.49 31.57 -6.99
C LEU A 9 -15.49 31.21 -5.87
N PHE A 10 -15.72 31.65 -4.63
CA PHE A 10 -14.77 31.46 -3.53
C PHE A 10 -15.10 30.25 -2.63
N LEU A 11 -16.27 29.64 -2.80
CA LEU A 11 -16.68 28.45 -2.04
C LEU A 11 -16.23 27.11 -2.69
N LEU A 12 -15.47 27.17 -3.79
CA LEU A 12 -14.99 25.98 -4.51
C LEU A 12 -13.52 25.62 -4.22
N MET A 13 -12.81 26.38 -3.38
CA MET A 13 -11.37 26.21 -3.16
C MET A 13 -10.97 25.66 -1.78
N LEU A 14 -11.92 25.33 -0.90
CA LEU A 14 -11.63 24.53 0.29
C LEU A 14 -11.96 23.07 0.00
N VAL A 15 -11.18 22.46 -0.90
CA VAL A 15 -11.10 21.00 -0.94
C VAL A 15 -10.07 20.63 0.12
N PRO A 16 -10.45 20.04 1.27
CA PRO A 16 -9.45 19.42 2.14
C PRO A 16 -8.70 18.41 1.26
N SER A 17 -7.37 18.49 1.24
CA SER A 17 -6.53 17.52 0.54
C SER A 17 -6.86 16.14 1.08
N LEU A 18 -7.72 15.39 0.40
CA LEU A 18 -7.91 13.98 0.69
C LEU A 18 -6.57 13.32 0.35
N VAL A 19 -5.92 12.76 1.36
CA VAL A 19 -4.81 11.82 1.17
C VAL A 19 -5.43 10.56 0.57
N LEU A 20 -5.37 10.44 -0.75
CA LEU A 20 -5.86 9.28 -1.48
C LEU A 20 -4.72 8.28 -1.62
N ALA A 21 -4.94 7.03 -1.19
CA ALA A 21 -3.99 5.97 -1.49
C ALA A 21 -3.89 5.76 -3.01
N VAL A 22 -2.68 5.48 -3.48
CA VAL A 22 -2.42 5.34 -4.91
C VAL A 22 -2.62 3.89 -5.32
N PRO A 23 -3.65 3.57 -6.14
CA PRO A 23 -3.91 2.20 -6.55
C PRO A 23 -2.81 1.69 -7.49
N ILE A 24 -2.54 0.39 -7.41
CA ILE A 24 -1.64 -0.28 -8.36
C ILE A 24 -2.40 -0.53 -9.67
N THR A 25 -1.98 0.15 -10.75
CA THR A 25 -2.71 0.18 -12.03
C THR A 25 -2.36 -0.96 -13.00
N ALA A 26 -1.24 -1.63 -12.76
CA ALA A 26 -0.77 -2.84 -13.43
C ALA A 26 0.43 -3.33 -12.61
N ASP A 27 0.66 -4.63 -12.55
CA ASP A 27 1.71 -5.31 -11.77
C ASP A 27 1.36 -5.54 -10.29
N PHE A 28 0.51 -6.54 -10.09
CA PHE A 28 0.32 -7.22 -8.81
C PHE A 28 1.52 -8.07 -8.39
N THR A 29 2.59 -8.08 -9.19
CA THR A 29 3.86 -8.73 -8.88
C THR A 29 4.96 -7.69 -8.81
N GLY A 30 5.96 -7.92 -7.96
CA GLY A 30 7.11 -7.05 -7.87
C GLY A 30 8.11 -7.50 -6.83
N SER A 31 9.23 -6.79 -6.76
CA SER A 31 10.26 -7.01 -5.75
C SER A 31 10.99 -5.74 -5.39
N ARG A 32 11.63 -5.76 -4.23
CA ARG A 32 12.60 -4.78 -3.76
C ARG A 32 13.80 -5.52 -3.19
N SER A 33 14.96 -4.90 -3.34
CA SER A 33 16.19 -5.38 -2.72
C SER A 33 16.88 -4.21 -2.04
N VAL A 34 17.89 -4.52 -1.23
CA VAL A 34 18.83 -3.51 -0.74
C VAL A 34 19.34 -2.67 -1.92
N ASP A 35 19.46 -1.37 -1.70
CA ASP A 35 19.78 -0.31 -2.68
C ASP A 35 18.73 -0.07 -3.79
N PHE A 36 17.73 -0.94 -3.93
CA PHE A 36 16.62 -0.82 -4.87
C PHE A 36 15.28 -0.86 -4.14
N GLY A 37 15.10 0.14 -3.28
CA GLY A 37 13.86 0.38 -2.55
C GLY A 37 13.77 -0.29 -1.18
N ILE A 38 14.83 -0.98 -0.72
CA ILE A 38 15.00 -1.38 0.69
C ILE A 38 16.20 -0.64 1.29
N SER A 39 16.02 -0.21 2.53
CA SER A 39 17.06 0.27 3.43
C SER A 39 16.99 -0.49 4.75
N GLY A 40 17.98 -0.33 5.62
CA GLY A 40 18.03 -1.07 6.87
C GLY A 40 19.32 -0.84 7.64
N THR A 41 19.48 -1.63 8.68
CA THR A 41 20.68 -1.66 9.51
C THR A 41 21.17 -3.10 9.65
N ASP A 42 22.46 -3.29 9.38
CA ASP A 42 23.12 -4.52 9.77
C ASP A 42 23.44 -4.49 11.25
N GLY A 43 23.08 -5.57 11.90
CA GLY A 43 23.35 -5.78 13.29
C GLY A 43 24.81 -5.76 13.70
N GLY A 44 25.08 -5.26 14.91
CA GLY A 44 26.44 -5.14 15.44
C GLY A 44 26.96 -6.42 16.11
N LYS A 45 27.58 -7.32 15.34
CA LYS A 45 28.97 -7.85 15.48
C LYS A 45 29.12 -9.22 14.80
N GLY A 46 29.76 -9.23 13.62
CA GLY A 46 30.56 -10.37 13.14
C GLY A 46 30.01 -11.19 11.98
N SER A 47 28.76 -10.97 11.57
CA SER A 47 28.18 -11.52 10.34
C SER A 47 27.76 -10.38 9.40
N GLU A 48 27.87 -10.62 8.10
CA GLU A 48 27.18 -9.79 7.10
C GLU A 48 25.67 -9.87 7.39
N GLY A 49 25.04 -8.76 7.74
CA GLY A 49 23.60 -8.74 8.02
C GLY A 49 22.77 -8.70 6.74
N TRP A 50 21.45 -8.57 6.89
CA TRP A 50 20.50 -8.50 5.77
C TRP A 50 20.86 -7.44 4.73
N VAL A 51 21.36 -6.27 5.15
CA VAL A 51 21.75 -5.19 4.24
C VAL A 51 23.00 -5.60 3.47
N SER A 52 24.06 -6.03 4.15
CA SER A 52 25.32 -6.46 3.52
C SER A 52 25.14 -7.64 2.56
N LYS A 53 24.21 -8.56 2.85
CA LYS A 53 23.91 -9.70 1.97
C LYS A 53 23.01 -9.38 0.78
N GLY A 54 22.31 -8.25 0.80
CA GLY A 54 21.38 -7.90 -0.26
C GLY A 54 20.01 -8.54 -0.10
N PHE A 55 19.44 -8.51 1.11
CA PHE A 55 18.07 -8.95 1.42
C PHE A 55 17.07 -8.58 0.31
N ASN A 56 16.18 -9.52 0.00
CA ASN A 56 15.16 -9.36 -1.03
C ASN A 56 13.76 -9.60 -0.47
N LEU A 57 12.83 -8.75 -0.87
CA LEU A 57 11.40 -8.94 -0.67
C LEU A 57 10.72 -8.95 -2.04
N SER A 58 9.93 -9.98 -2.31
CA SER A 58 9.07 -10.06 -3.49
C SER A 58 7.62 -10.29 -3.10
N TRP A 59 6.71 -9.87 -3.96
CA TRP A 59 5.28 -10.12 -3.81
C TRP A 59 4.64 -10.61 -5.10
N GLU A 60 3.58 -11.38 -4.91
CA GLU A 60 2.65 -11.79 -5.94
C GLU A 60 1.23 -11.67 -5.37
N ILE A 61 0.40 -10.91 -6.07
CA ILE A 61 -0.99 -10.65 -5.69
C ILE A 61 -1.87 -11.14 -6.84
N SER A 62 -2.93 -11.89 -6.51
CA SER A 62 -3.88 -12.36 -7.52
C SER A 62 -5.28 -11.91 -7.13
N GLN A 63 -5.96 -11.25 -8.07
CA GLN A 63 -7.37 -10.93 -7.89
C GLN A 63 -8.20 -12.19 -8.09
N VAL A 64 -9.07 -12.48 -7.12
CA VAL A 64 -9.98 -13.61 -7.12
C VAL A 64 -11.41 -13.13 -6.85
N SER A 65 -12.38 -14.02 -6.95
CA SER A 65 -13.77 -13.67 -6.60
C SER A 65 -13.83 -13.20 -5.14
N GLY A 66 -14.26 -11.95 -4.94
CA GLY A 66 -14.46 -11.35 -3.62
C GLY A 66 -13.24 -10.67 -2.99
N GLY A 67 -12.05 -10.67 -3.63
CA GLY A 67 -10.88 -10.00 -3.08
C GLY A 67 -9.56 -10.37 -3.78
N TYR A 68 -8.51 -10.44 -2.98
CA TYR A 68 -7.14 -10.60 -3.45
C TYR A 68 -6.40 -11.61 -2.57
N ASN A 69 -5.67 -12.54 -3.17
CA ASN A 69 -4.69 -13.35 -2.47
C ASN A 69 -3.35 -12.63 -2.55
N TYR A 70 -2.76 -12.36 -1.39
CA TYR A 70 -1.45 -11.78 -1.23
C TYR A 70 -0.44 -12.87 -0.88
N SER A 71 0.74 -12.80 -1.51
CA SER A 71 1.90 -13.62 -1.21
C SER A 71 3.13 -12.73 -1.14
N TYR A 72 3.83 -12.73 0.00
CA TYR A 72 5.10 -12.02 0.18
C TYR A 72 6.20 -13.03 0.53
N THR A 73 7.30 -13.01 -0.22
CA THR A 73 8.47 -13.84 0.05
C THR A 73 9.63 -12.95 0.48
N LEU A 74 10.16 -13.23 1.67
CA LEU A 74 11.34 -12.59 2.22
C LEU A 74 12.51 -13.57 2.11
N ASP A 75 13.64 -13.10 1.58
CA ASP A 75 14.86 -13.87 1.39
C ASP A 75 16.04 -13.17 2.12
N PRO A 76 16.34 -13.61 3.35
CA PRO A 76 17.51 -13.20 4.13
C PRO A 76 18.87 -13.64 3.57
N LEU A 77 18.91 -14.52 2.57
CA LEU A 77 20.13 -15.02 1.93
C LEU A 77 21.13 -15.67 2.93
N GLY A 78 20.61 -16.47 3.85
CA GLY A 78 21.41 -17.21 4.84
C GLY A 78 21.75 -16.42 6.10
N CYS A 79 21.23 -15.21 6.28
CA CYS A 79 21.65 -14.30 7.35
C CYS A 79 20.57 -14.08 8.41
N GLY A 80 20.24 -15.12 9.16
CA GLY A 80 19.30 -15.03 10.27
C GLY A 80 17.86 -15.08 9.80
N ASP A 81 17.08 -15.95 10.45
CA ASP A 81 15.68 -16.15 10.12
C ASP A 81 14.85 -14.90 10.39
N VAL A 82 13.89 -14.62 9.50
CA VAL A 82 12.89 -13.57 9.75
C VAL A 82 12.17 -13.86 11.06
N SER A 83 12.14 -12.89 11.97
CA SER A 83 11.43 -12.98 13.25
C SER A 83 10.16 -12.15 13.24
N HIS A 84 10.22 -10.92 12.71
CA HIS A 84 9.04 -10.09 12.50
C HIS A 84 8.96 -9.66 11.05
N PHE A 85 7.77 -9.75 10.47
CA PHE A 85 7.39 -9.03 9.26
C PHE A 85 6.11 -8.25 9.54
N ILE A 86 6.18 -6.93 9.45
CA ILE A 86 5.06 -6.01 9.66
C ILE A 86 4.71 -5.40 8.31
N LEU A 87 3.46 -5.60 7.90
CA LEU A 87 2.93 -5.10 6.64
C LEU A 87 1.90 -4.01 6.95
N GLU A 88 2.08 -2.82 6.37
CA GLU A 88 1.13 -1.73 6.50
C GLU A 88 -0.24 -2.13 5.93
N VAL A 89 -1.30 -1.69 6.61
CA VAL A 89 -2.67 -1.77 6.11
C VAL A 89 -3.41 -0.47 6.46
N SER A 90 -4.51 -0.19 5.76
CA SER A 90 -5.40 0.95 6.09
C SER A 90 -5.65 1.10 7.61
N PRO A 91 -5.65 2.33 8.17
CA PRO A 91 -6.04 2.56 9.57
C PRO A 91 -7.46 2.08 9.93
N ALA A 92 -8.35 1.99 8.94
CA ALA A 92 -9.71 1.46 9.10
C ALA A 92 -9.79 -0.07 8.98
N ALA A 93 -8.69 -0.75 8.64
CA ALA A 93 -8.68 -2.19 8.49
C ALA A 93 -8.88 -2.89 9.84
N THR A 94 -9.66 -3.96 9.80
CA THR A 94 -10.02 -4.79 10.94
C THR A 94 -9.58 -6.23 10.68
N VAL A 95 -9.59 -7.05 11.73
CA VAL A 95 -9.26 -8.49 11.60
C VAL A 95 -10.14 -9.21 10.56
N ASN A 96 -11.39 -8.77 10.35
CA ASN A 96 -12.32 -9.40 9.41
C ASN A 96 -11.97 -9.14 7.94
N ASP A 97 -11.06 -8.21 7.68
CA ASP A 97 -10.59 -7.90 6.33
C ASP A 97 -9.51 -8.88 5.84
N PHE A 98 -9.07 -9.82 6.69
CA PHE A 98 -7.96 -10.72 6.43
C PHE A 98 -8.29 -12.17 6.80
N THR A 99 -7.99 -13.10 5.90
CA THR A 99 -8.04 -14.55 6.15
C THR A 99 -6.65 -15.12 5.92
N LEU A 100 -5.97 -15.53 7.00
CA LEU A 100 -4.64 -16.12 6.91
C LEU A 100 -4.68 -17.60 6.57
N SER A 101 -3.63 -18.07 5.89
CA SER A 101 -3.32 -19.50 5.78
C SER A 101 -2.51 -20.02 6.97
N THR A 102 -1.79 -19.16 7.71
CA THR A 102 -0.80 -19.57 8.74
C THR A 102 -0.61 -18.54 9.87
N GLY A 103 -0.55 -19.05 11.11
CA GLY A 103 0.26 -18.59 12.28
C GLY A 103 0.27 -17.14 12.79
N ALA A 104 -0.22 -16.13 12.08
CA ALA A 104 0.11 -14.73 12.38
C ALA A 104 -0.79 -14.05 13.42
N HIS A 105 -0.26 -12.98 14.04
CA HIS A 105 -1.05 -12.01 14.78
C HIS A 105 -1.76 -11.03 13.83
N ILE A 106 -3.02 -11.33 13.52
CA ILE A 106 -3.82 -10.62 12.50
C ILE A 106 -4.60 -9.41 13.01
N THR A 107 -4.55 -9.09 14.31
CA THR A 107 -5.25 -7.88 14.77
C THR A 107 -4.43 -6.68 14.32
N PRO A 108 -4.90 -5.87 13.35
CA PRO A 108 -4.17 -4.71 12.91
C PRO A 108 -4.03 -3.76 14.08
N GLN A 109 -2.83 -3.22 14.27
CA GLN A 109 -2.54 -2.29 15.34
C GLN A 109 -1.40 -1.36 14.94
N THR A 110 -1.23 -0.28 15.70
CA THR A 110 -0.08 0.60 15.54
C THR A 110 1.16 -0.06 16.11
N TRP A 111 2.12 -0.37 15.24
CA TRP A 111 3.45 -0.81 15.60
C TRP A 111 4.37 0.40 15.74
N LEU A 112 5.24 0.33 16.73
CA LEU A 112 6.20 1.38 17.07
C LEU A 112 7.56 0.73 17.27
N SER A 113 8.63 1.54 17.19
CA SER A 113 9.97 1.02 17.41
C SER A 113 10.13 0.38 18.80
N LYS A 114 9.53 0.99 19.83
CA LYS A 114 9.52 0.49 21.21
C LYS A 114 8.81 -0.86 21.41
N ASN A 115 8.06 -1.36 20.43
CA ASN A 115 7.32 -2.63 20.50
C ASN A 115 8.17 -3.83 20.04
N GLY A 116 9.50 -3.77 20.26
CA GLY A 116 10.44 -4.79 19.79
C GLY A 116 10.78 -4.68 18.31
N ASN A 117 10.70 -3.47 17.74
CA ASN A 117 11.01 -3.16 16.34
C ASN A 117 12.13 -2.11 16.30
N PRO A 118 13.35 -2.44 16.75
CA PRO A 118 14.46 -1.48 16.81
C PRO A 118 14.66 -0.78 15.46
N ASN A 119 15.08 0.48 15.48
CA ASN A 119 15.40 1.27 14.27
C ASN A 119 14.25 1.52 13.28
N MET A 120 13.03 1.03 13.54
CA MET A 120 11.85 1.31 12.73
C MET A 120 11.62 2.83 12.56
N PRO A 121 11.63 3.38 11.33
CA PRO A 121 11.75 4.84 11.13
C PRO A 121 10.57 5.67 11.63
N SER A 122 9.36 5.12 11.55
CA SER A 122 8.10 5.75 11.97
C SER A 122 7.13 4.69 12.48
N SER A 123 5.96 5.09 12.98
CA SER A 123 4.88 4.15 13.32
C SER A 123 4.14 3.68 12.06
N ILE A 124 3.73 2.41 12.01
CA ILE A 124 2.83 1.90 10.97
C ILE A 124 1.62 1.21 11.60
N TYR A 125 0.44 1.41 11.00
CA TYR A 125 -0.73 0.60 11.34
C TYR A 125 -0.71 -0.62 10.43
N GLY A 126 -0.61 -1.81 11.02
CA GLY A 126 -0.24 -3.00 10.25
C GLY A 126 -0.59 -4.32 10.91
N ILE A 127 -0.53 -5.37 10.12
CA ILE A 127 -0.53 -6.76 10.58
C ILE A 127 0.89 -7.23 10.79
N LYS A 128 1.13 -8.11 11.78
CA LYS A 128 2.46 -8.66 12.06
C LYS A 128 2.46 -10.17 11.94
N PHE A 129 3.42 -10.68 11.18
CA PHE A 129 3.82 -12.07 11.16
C PHE A 129 5.02 -12.22 12.09
N ASP A 130 4.85 -13.02 13.14
CA ASP A 130 5.81 -13.27 14.22
C ASP A 130 6.45 -14.67 14.15
N PHE A 131 6.40 -15.25 12.96
CA PHE A 131 7.12 -16.46 12.59
C PHE A 131 7.93 -16.18 11.34
N GLY A 132 8.96 -16.96 11.07
CA GLY A 132 9.69 -16.85 9.83
C GLY A 132 10.62 -18.03 9.56
N GLY A 133 11.66 -17.75 8.78
CA GLY A 133 12.61 -18.70 8.23
C GLY A 133 13.45 -18.00 7.16
N ASP A 134 14.19 -18.79 6.40
CA ASP A 134 15.11 -18.32 5.37
C ASP A 134 15.13 -19.30 4.18
N PRO A 135 14.46 -18.99 3.04
CA PRO A 135 13.48 -17.91 2.87
C PRO A 135 12.13 -18.26 3.55
N VAL A 136 11.24 -17.27 3.67
CA VAL A 136 9.87 -17.48 4.16
C VAL A 136 8.84 -16.78 3.28
N THR A 137 7.69 -17.43 3.08
CA THR A 137 6.54 -16.88 2.36
C THR A 137 5.31 -16.73 3.26
N TYR A 138 4.76 -15.52 3.28
CA TYR A 138 3.53 -15.18 3.99
C TYR A 138 2.38 -15.05 3.01
N THR A 139 1.29 -15.79 3.24
CA THR A 139 0.11 -15.75 2.37
C THR A 139 -1.16 -15.47 3.15
N PHE A 140 -2.03 -14.66 2.55
CA PHE A 140 -3.34 -14.35 3.11
C PHE A 140 -4.30 -13.84 2.03
N PHE A 141 -5.59 -13.99 2.29
CA PHE A 141 -6.64 -13.37 1.50
C PHE A 141 -7.07 -12.06 2.16
N SER A 142 -7.39 -11.05 1.34
CA SER A 142 -8.01 -9.81 1.81
C SER A 142 -9.02 -9.28 0.81
N THR A 143 -10.07 -8.61 1.31
CA THR A 143 -11.02 -7.86 0.49
C THR A 143 -10.46 -6.50 0.03
N LYS A 144 -9.29 -6.11 0.55
CA LYS A 144 -8.64 -4.82 0.32
C LYS A 144 -7.82 -4.86 -0.97
N ALA A 145 -7.97 -3.83 -1.79
CA ALA A 145 -7.22 -3.70 -3.04
C ALA A 145 -5.76 -3.31 -2.75
N PRO A 146 -4.82 -3.69 -3.64
CA PRO A 146 -3.42 -3.37 -3.43
C PRO A 146 -3.12 -1.91 -3.76
N VAL A 147 -2.40 -1.25 -2.85
CA VAL A 147 -1.85 0.11 -3.00
C VAL A 147 -0.36 0.09 -2.70
N TRP A 148 0.33 1.21 -2.94
CA TRP A 148 1.70 1.36 -2.45
C TRP A 148 1.71 1.71 -0.97
N GLY A 149 2.57 1.06 -0.19
CA GLY A 149 2.74 1.31 1.23
C GLY A 149 4.02 0.73 1.80
N ASP A 150 4.06 0.68 3.13
CA ASP A 150 5.26 0.42 3.91
C ASP A 150 5.34 -1.00 4.47
N PHE A 151 6.57 -1.42 4.76
CA PHE A 151 6.84 -2.62 5.54
C PHE A 151 8.06 -2.43 6.44
N TYR A 152 8.09 -3.22 7.49
CA TYR A 152 9.26 -3.38 8.36
C TYR A 152 9.51 -4.86 8.62
N SER A 153 10.76 -5.28 8.61
CA SER A 153 11.15 -6.66 8.96
C SER A 153 12.39 -6.66 9.84
N LYS A 154 12.51 -7.68 10.70
CA LYS A 154 13.74 -7.96 11.45
C LYS A 154 13.97 -9.44 11.68
N ASP A 155 15.22 -9.80 11.93
CA ASP A 155 15.61 -11.11 12.42
C ASP A 155 15.45 -11.23 13.96
N GLY A 156 15.88 -12.35 14.53
CA GLY A 156 15.87 -12.59 15.98
C GLY A 156 16.95 -11.85 16.77
N GLU A 157 17.93 -11.23 16.11
CA GLU A 157 19.15 -10.73 16.72
C GLU A 157 19.33 -9.23 16.44
N PHE A 158 19.78 -8.81 15.26
CA PHE A 158 20.07 -7.41 14.97
C PHE A 158 19.94 -6.98 13.49
N GLY A 159 19.47 -7.82 12.57
CA GLY A 159 19.21 -7.44 11.17
C GLY A 159 17.83 -6.80 11.03
N GLU A 160 17.75 -5.55 10.56
CA GLU A 160 16.48 -4.86 10.33
C GLU A 160 16.42 -4.21 8.94
N VAL A 161 15.26 -4.28 8.28
CA VAL A 161 15.03 -3.69 6.95
C VAL A 161 13.63 -3.12 6.81
N TRP A 162 13.50 -2.12 5.94
CA TRP A 162 12.25 -1.45 5.57
C TRP A 162 12.35 -0.86 4.16
N ASN A 163 11.23 -0.49 3.56
CA ASN A 163 11.25 0.17 2.25
C ASN A 163 11.81 1.61 2.35
N THR A 164 12.51 2.12 1.33
CA THR A 164 13.14 3.45 1.39
C THR A 164 12.17 4.62 1.55
N GLY A 165 10.90 4.43 1.20
CA GLY A 165 9.82 5.41 1.33
C GLY A 165 9.13 5.39 2.70
N PHE A 166 9.62 4.60 3.65
CA PHE A 166 8.95 4.37 4.94
C PHE A 166 8.56 5.66 5.67
N GLY A 167 7.30 5.75 6.07
CA GLY A 167 6.73 6.90 6.78
C GLY A 167 6.39 8.10 5.89
N SER A 168 6.47 7.94 4.56
CA SER A 168 6.02 8.93 3.59
C SER A 168 4.96 8.34 2.67
N ASP A 169 3.92 9.13 2.40
CA ASP A 169 2.86 8.72 1.50
C ASP A 169 3.39 8.61 0.06
N PRO A 170 3.04 7.54 -0.69
CA PRO A 170 3.40 7.43 -2.10
C PRO A 170 2.76 8.56 -2.92
N THR A 171 3.58 9.49 -3.42
CA THR A 171 3.11 10.57 -4.30
C THR A 171 3.82 10.53 -5.65
N GLY A 172 3.06 10.29 -6.73
CA GLY A 172 3.59 10.31 -8.10
C GLY A 172 4.48 9.11 -8.43
N ALA A 173 4.40 8.64 -9.68
CA ALA A 173 5.26 7.57 -10.17
C ALA A 173 6.70 8.08 -10.40
N PRO A 174 7.74 7.22 -10.29
CA PRO A 174 7.68 5.78 -10.04
C PRO A 174 7.63 5.39 -8.54
N PHE A 175 6.92 4.31 -8.20
CA PHE A 175 6.70 3.87 -6.82
C PHE A 175 7.79 2.91 -6.29
N THR A 176 9.04 3.10 -6.69
CA THR A 176 10.16 2.19 -6.37
C THR A 176 10.53 2.17 -4.89
N ASN A 177 10.06 3.13 -4.10
CA ASN A 177 10.38 3.26 -2.68
C ASN A 177 9.36 2.58 -1.75
N TRP A 178 8.32 1.97 -2.31
CA TRP A 178 7.24 1.32 -1.57
C TRP A 178 7.01 -0.09 -2.12
N ILE A 179 6.25 -0.89 -1.38
CA ILE A 179 5.79 -2.21 -1.81
C ILE A 179 4.27 -2.21 -1.97
N ALA A 180 3.72 -3.22 -2.65
CA ALA A 180 2.28 -3.39 -2.66
C ALA A 180 1.79 -3.80 -1.27
N THR A 181 0.75 -3.16 -0.75
CA THR A 181 0.12 -3.46 0.54
C THR A 181 -1.41 -3.42 0.42
N PRO A 182 -2.17 -4.10 1.30
CA PRO A 182 -3.63 -4.05 1.29
C PRO A 182 -4.16 -2.73 1.87
N ASP A 183 -4.95 -1.96 1.10
CA ASP A 183 -5.57 -0.72 1.60
C ASP A 183 -7.02 -0.49 1.12
N THR A 184 -7.74 0.36 1.86
CA THR A 184 -9.12 0.82 1.61
C THR A 184 -9.38 2.31 1.71
N ASN A 185 -8.39 3.20 1.50
CA ASN A 185 -8.78 4.60 1.20
C ASN A 185 -9.52 4.74 -0.15
N GLY A 186 -9.61 3.66 -0.94
CA GLY A 186 -10.59 3.51 -1.99
C GLY A 186 -11.99 3.24 -1.46
N GLN A 187 -12.76 4.31 -1.24
CA GLN A 187 -14.15 4.29 -1.75
C GLN A 187 -14.11 3.72 -3.18
N PRO A 188 -15.16 3.01 -3.66
CA PRO A 188 -15.24 2.56 -5.04
C PRO A 188 -14.74 3.70 -5.94
N VAL A 189 -13.69 3.41 -6.71
CA VAL A 189 -12.98 4.38 -7.57
C VAL A 189 -14.02 5.33 -8.13
N PRO A 190 -13.97 6.65 -7.83
CA PRO A 190 -14.92 7.59 -8.39
C PRO A 190 -14.97 7.30 -9.87
N GLU A 191 -16.15 6.87 -10.33
CA GLU A 191 -16.41 6.64 -11.74
C GLU A 191 -15.78 7.81 -12.49
N PRO A 192 -14.83 7.57 -13.40
CA PRO A 192 -14.03 8.66 -13.91
C PRO A 192 -14.99 9.72 -14.44
N GLY A 193 -14.67 11.01 -14.29
CA GLY A 193 -15.54 12.09 -14.76
C GLY A 193 -15.97 11.95 -16.24
N THR A 194 -15.34 11.02 -16.98
CA THR A 194 -15.81 10.46 -18.24
C THR A 194 -17.24 9.93 -18.22
N LEU A 195 -17.78 9.34 -17.16
CA LEU A 195 -19.20 8.92 -17.12
C LEU A 195 -20.15 10.12 -17.02
N VAL A 196 -19.77 11.14 -16.24
CA VAL A 196 -20.50 12.41 -16.21
C VAL A 196 -20.39 13.12 -17.56
N LEU A 197 -19.21 13.12 -18.19
CA LEU A 197 -18.99 13.72 -19.49
C LEU A 197 -19.69 12.94 -20.62
N LEU A 198 -19.73 11.62 -20.54
CA LEU A 198 -20.46 10.73 -21.44
C LEU A 198 -21.96 10.97 -21.29
N GLY A 199 -22.47 11.02 -20.05
CA GLY A 199 -23.87 11.33 -19.75
C GLY A 199 -24.25 12.72 -20.26
N ALA A 200 -23.45 13.74 -19.98
CA ALA A 200 -23.66 15.11 -20.47
C ALA A 200 -23.56 15.20 -22.00
N GLY A 201 -22.61 14.49 -22.61
CA GLY A 201 -22.43 14.42 -24.06
C GLY A 201 -23.61 13.76 -24.77
N LEU A 202 -24.11 12.64 -24.24
CA LEU A 202 -25.29 11.95 -24.79
C LEU A 202 -26.56 12.80 -24.68
N LEU A 203 -26.75 13.51 -23.56
CA LEU A 203 -27.88 14.43 -23.39
C LEU A 203 -27.81 15.61 -24.37
N ALA A 204 -26.63 16.18 -24.59
CA ALA A 204 -26.43 17.25 -25.56
C ALA A 204 -26.73 16.80 -27.01
N LEU A 205 -26.29 15.59 -27.38
CA LEU A 205 -26.58 14.99 -28.69
C LEU A 205 -28.08 14.74 -28.89
N ALA A 206 -28.78 14.22 -27.87
CA ALA A 206 -30.22 13.99 -27.94
C ALA A 206 -31.01 15.31 -28.11
N ALA A 207 -30.60 16.38 -27.40
CA ALA A 207 -31.21 17.70 -27.52
C ALA A 207 -30.98 18.32 -28.90
N TYR A 208 -29.78 18.15 -29.47
CA TYR A 208 -29.47 18.60 -30.84
C TYR A 208 -30.26 17.82 -31.89
N GLY A 209 -30.36 16.49 -31.75
CA GLY A 209 -31.12 15.63 -32.67
C GLY A 209 -32.61 15.97 -32.75
N ARG A 210 -33.25 16.27 -31.60
CA ARG A 210 -34.67 16.69 -31.57
C ARG A 210 -34.94 17.96 -32.36
N LYS A 211 -34.03 18.93 -32.35
CA LYS A 211 -34.21 20.19 -33.11
C LYS A 211 -34.21 19.96 -34.62
N ARG A 212 -33.46 18.97 -35.12
CA ARG A 212 -33.39 18.64 -36.56
C ARG A 212 -34.59 17.85 -37.08
N ILE A 213 -35.24 17.06 -36.25
CA ILE A 213 -36.40 16.25 -36.66
C ILE A 213 -37.69 17.09 -36.65
N SER A 214 -37.72 18.17 -35.87
CA SER A 214 -38.87 19.07 -35.78
C SER A 214 -38.77 20.29 -36.72
N SER A 215 -37.81 20.30 -37.65
CA SER A 215 -37.65 21.30 -38.73
C SER A 215 -37.86 20.60 -40.07
#